data_AF-A0AAP4D0G6-F1
#
_entry.id   AF-A0AAP4D0G6-F1
#
_cell.length_a   1.000
_cell.length_b   1.000
_cell.length_c   1.000
_cell.angle_alpha   90.00
_cell.angle_beta   90.00
_cell.angle_gamma   90.00
#
_symmetry.space_group_name_H-M   'P 1'
#
loop_
_entity.id
_entity.type
_entity.pdbx_description
1 polymer ?
#
loop_
_entity_poly.entity_id
_entity_poly.type
_entity_poly.pdbx_seq_one_letter_code
_entity_poly.pdbx_strand_id
1 'polypeptide(L)'
;MYYPYFRGKQFELIAIRETAETMAQAGFIPIIEPVKETLNGLEKTLKAICEAKGKAIVIVNPSYGDHSTNGHNISQLLKDSFHGHENIFAGILLNEGMDEEDIIELLDEHAEHQPCFIHSGFSEPRSLSEKTNGRVFKHIFLELYCGKLYRKHFNDCDRILIRDGFKKRKNADYPPIEEFSDLHITFGEEGMDGFGDFLIVGDDYTEGGGPAYAVAIHLTFLESKKENVMYIYHFVSTTRDTPTDPAGKFGQALEKLIITINEDNSPVLETSAILEFRALHAKGHFPGLGTVKKLSMRHHVETLANYFRS
;
A
#
# COMPACT_ATOMS: atom_id res chain seq x y z
N MET A 1 6.23 -0.46 -12.42
CA MET A 1 5.65 -1.82 -12.38
C MET A 1 5.23 -2.27 -10.96
N TYR A 2 5.23 -1.35 -9.98
CA TYR A 2 4.85 -1.60 -8.59
C TYR A 2 3.55 -0.84 -8.26
N TYR A 3 2.66 -1.50 -7.51
CA TYR A 3 1.32 -1.04 -7.19
C TYR A 3 1.09 -1.12 -5.66
N PRO A 4 1.64 -0.17 -4.88
CA PRO A 4 1.47 -0.17 -3.43
C PRO A 4 0.01 0.05 -3.07
N TYR A 5 -0.53 -0.81 -2.20
CA TYR A 5 -1.92 -0.75 -1.77
C TYR A 5 -2.04 0.05 -0.46
N PHE A 6 -2.85 1.10 -0.48
CA PHE A 6 -3.15 1.95 0.67
C PHE A 6 -4.64 1.91 1.02
N ARG A 7 -4.97 1.82 2.32
CA ARG A 7 -6.34 1.89 2.85
C ARG A 7 -6.83 3.33 3.03
N GLY A 8 -6.24 4.30 2.33
CA GLY A 8 -6.73 5.69 2.32
C GLY A 8 -6.80 6.39 3.69
N LYS A 9 -6.12 5.89 4.73
CA LYS A 9 -6.08 6.53 6.05
C LYS A 9 -5.26 7.81 6.00
N GLN A 10 -5.49 8.74 6.93
CA GLN A 10 -4.84 10.06 6.93
C GLN A 10 -3.32 10.01 6.70
N PHE A 11 -2.58 9.20 7.46
CA PHE A 11 -1.12 9.11 7.34
C PHE A 11 -0.64 8.34 6.11
N GLU A 12 -1.48 7.47 5.54
CA GLU A 12 -1.22 6.80 4.26
C GLU A 12 -1.36 7.80 3.10
N LEU A 13 -2.44 8.59 3.11
CA LEU A 13 -2.63 9.68 2.15
C LEU A 13 -1.53 10.75 2.25
N ILE A 14 -1.04 11.07 3.45
CA ILE A 14 0.13 11.96 3.60
C ILE A 14 1.37 11.31 3.01
N ALA A 15 1.63 10.01 3.27
CA ALA A 15 2.77 9.31 2.71
C ALA A 15 2.76 9.36 1.17
N ILE A 16 1.61 9.09 0.55
CA ILE A 16 1.44 9.17 -0.91
C ILE A 16 1.79 10.57 -1.44
N ARG A 17 1.32 11.63 -0.77
CA ARG A 17 1.65 13.02 -1.18
C ARG A 17 3.14 13.32 -1.07
N GLU A 18 3.78 12.88 0.01
CA GLU A 18 5.21 13.09 0.24
C GLU A 18 6.09 12.25 -0.70
N THR A 19 5.57 11.17 -1.28
CA THR A 19 6.28 10.32 -2.24
C THR A 19 5.79 10.47 -3.68
N ALA A 20 4.89 11.41 -3.98
CA ALA A 20 4.25 11.53 -5.29
C ALA A 20 5.27 11.65 -6.44
N GLU A 21 6.29 12.50 -6.28
CA GLU A 21 7.37 12.65 -7.28
C GLU A 21 8.21 11.38 -7.43
N THR A 22 8.57 10.74 -6.31
CA THR A 22 9.32 9.48 -6.31
C THR A 22 8.56 8.38 -7.04
N MET A 23 7.27 8.23 -6.77
CA MET A 23 6.41 7.24 -7.41
C MET A 23 6.20 7.54 -8.90
N ALA A 24 5.98 8.81 -9.26
CA ALA A 24 5.84 9.21 -10.65
C ALA A 24 7.10 8.89 -11.48
N GLN A 25 8.29 9.22 -10.95
CA GLN A 25 9.57 8.94 -11.61
C GLN A 25 9.83 7.43 -11.76
N ALA A 26 9.43 6.62 -10.77
CA ALA A 26 9.61 5.17 -10.79
C ALA A 26 8.49 4.42 -11.57
N GLY A 27 7.48 5.14 -12.07
CA GLY A 27 6.31 4.53 -12.72
C GLY A 27 5.54 3.61 -11.76
N PHE A 28 5.44 4.00 -10.49
CA PHE A 28 4.65 3.32 -9.47
C PHE A 28 3.22 3.89 -9.47
N ILE A 29 2.23 3.01 -9.30
CA ILE A 29 0.81 3.38 -9.37
C ILE A 29 0.14 2.95 -8.06
N PRO A 30 0.02 3.84 -7.06
CA PRO A 30 -0.67 3.50 -5.82
C PRO A 30 -2.13 3.12 -6.08
N ILE A 31 -2.56 2.06 -5.41
CA ILE A 31 -3.97 1.67 -5.27
C ILE A 31 -4.47 2.27 -3.97
N ILE A 32 -5.56 3.03 -4.02
CA ILE A 32 -6.09 3.77 -2.88
C ILE A 32 -7.52 3.30 -2.62
N GLU A 33 -7.73 2.64 -1.48
CA GLU A 33 -9.05 2.29 -0.95
C GLU A 33 -9.49 3.33 0.09
N PRO A 34 -10.39 4.27 -0.23
CA PRO A 34 -10.81 5.29 0.72
C PRO A 34 -11.80 4.72 1.76
N VAL A 35 -11.30 4.43 2.96
CA VAL A 35 -12.08 3.83 4.07
C VAL A 35 -12.67 4.84 5.07
N LYS A 36 -12.60 6.14 4.79
CA LYS A 36 -13.06 7.23 5.69
C LYS A 36 -14.05 8.16 5.01
N GLU A 37 -15.13 8.57 5.70
CA GLU A 37 -16.23 9.38 5.14
C GLU A 37 -15.77 10.64 4.39
N THR A 38 -14.75 11.33 4.92
CA THR A 38 -14.34 12.64 4.37
C THR A 38 -13.35 12.47 3.22
N LEU A 39 -13.78 12.83 2.01
CA LEU A 39 -12.96 12.70 0.80
C LEU A 39 -11.94 13.83 0.57
N ASN A 40 -11.95 14.90 1.37
CA ASN A 40 -10.99 16.02 1.22
C ASN A 40 -9.52 15.56 1.28
N GLY A 41 -9.23 14.54 2.08
CA GLY A 41 -7.89 13.95 2.14
C GLY A 41 -7.52 13.22 0.85
N LEU A 42 -8.47 12.48 0.27
CA LEU A 42 -8.31 11.78 -1.00
C LEU A 42 -8.10 12.77 -2.14
N GLU A 43 -8.98 13.77 -2.27
CA GLU A 43 -8.89 14.79 -3.33
C GLU A 43 -7.54 15.51 -3.34
N LYS A 44 -7.06 15.95 -2.16
CA LYS A 44 -5.72 16.56 -2.03
C LYS A 44 -4.60 15.61 -2.46
N THR A 45 -4.78 14.32 -2.24
CA THR A 45 -3.80 13.29 -2.62
C THR A 45 -3.77 13.11 -4.12
N LEU A 46 -4.93 12.94 -4.75
CA LEU A 46 -5.04 12.80 -6.20
C LEU A 46 -4.52 14.05 -6.94
N LYS A 47 -4.78 15.26 -6.42
CA LYS A 47 -4.20 16.50 -6.93
C LYS A 47 -2.67 16.49 -6.89
N ALA A 48 -2.07 16.12 -5.77
CA ALA A 48 -0.61 16.02 -5.65
C ALA A 48 -0.01 14.97 -6.60
N ILE A 49 -0.69 13.84 -6.81
CA ILE A 49 -0.28 12.82 -7.78
C ILE A 49 -0.31 13.38 -9.21
N CYS A 50 -1.39 14.07 -9.59
CA CYS A 50 -1.51 14.71 -10.90
C CYS A 50 -0.45 15.80 -11.11
N GLU A 51 -0.18 16.63 -10.10
CA GLU A 51 0.87 17.67 -10.13
C GLU A 51 2.27 17.06 -10.37
N ALA A 52 2.55 15.92 -9.72
CA ALA A 52 3.77 15.13 -9.93
C ALA A 52 3.80 14.37 -11.27
N LYS A 53 2.74 14.46 -12.09
CA LYS A 53 2.53 13.65 -13.32
C LYS A 53 2.53 12.13 -13.06
N GLY A 54 2.17 11.74 -11.85
CA GLY A 54 1.98 10.35 -11.45
C GLY A 54 0.62 9.81 -11.87
N LYS A 55 0.36 8.55 -11.52
CA LYS A 55 -0.90 7.85 -11.76
C LYS A 55 -1.44 7.23 -10.47
N ALA A 56 -2.73 6.96 -10.40
CA ALA A 56 -3.33 6.25 -9.26
C ALA A 56 -4.54 5.42 -9.69
N ILE A 57 -4.83 4.38 -8.91
CA ILE A 57 -6.07 3.60 -8.99
C ILE A 57 -6.86 3.89 -7.73
N VAL A 58 -8.10 4.36 -7.86
CA VAL A 58 -8.98 4.70 -6.73
C VAL A 58 -10.11 3.70 -6.68
N ILE A 59 -10.22 2.95 -5.58
CA ILE A 59 -11.30 1.98 -5.41
C ILE A 59 -12.61 2.74 -5.16
N VAL A 60 -13.61 2.49 -6.01
CA VAL A 60 -14.90 3.20 -6.00
C VAL A 60 -15.96 2.50 -5.14
N ASN A 61 -15.78 1.21 -4.85
CA ASN A 61 -16.62 0.38 -4.01
C ASN A 61 -15.80 -0.28 -2.87
N PRO A 62 -15.22 0.51 -1.94
CA PRO A 62 -14.35 -0.02 -0.89
C PRO A 62 -15.09 -1.05 -0.01
N SER A 63 -14.42 -2.13 0.38
CA SER A 63 -15.02 -3.18 1.24
C SER A 63 -15.06 -2.77 2.71
N TYR A 64 -14.27 -1.77 3.09
CA TYR A 64 -14.05 -1.40 4.48
C TYR A 64 -14.35 0.07 4.78
N GLY A 65 -14.71 0.32 6.04
CA GLY A 65 -14.92 1.66 6.58
C GLY A 65 -16.21 2.31 6.10
N ASP A 66 -16.26 3.64 6.22
CA ASP A 66 -17.53 4.37 6.20
C ASP A 66 -18.20 4.39 4.81
N HIS A 67 -17.45 4.08 3.75
CA HIS A 67 -17.96 4.00 2.38
C HIS A 67 -18.37 2.59 1.95
N SER A 68 -18.23 1.57 2.82
CA SER A 68 -18.61 0.18 2.51
C SER A 68 -20.09 -0.01 2.15
N THR A 69 -20.95 0.94 2.53
CA THR A 69 -22.40 0.90 2.24
C THR A 69 -22.84 1.87 1.15
N ASN A 70 -22.00 2.84 0.75
CA ASN A 70 -22.34 3.81 -0.30
C ASN A 70 -21.10 4.51 -0.90
N GLY A 71 -20.54 3.93 -1.96
CA GLY A 71 -19.39 4.46 -2.71
C GLY A 71 -19.71 5.70 -3.58
N HIS A 72 -20.98 6.13 -3.65
CA HIS A 72 -21.44 7.20 -4.55
C HIS A 72 -20.63 8.50 -4.43
N ASN A 73 -20.20 8.87 -3.22
CA ASN A 73 -19.40 10.07 -3.01
C ASN A 73 -18.03 9.99 -3.72
N ILE A 74 -17.44 8.79 -3.81
CA ILE A 74 -16.16 8.56 -4.49
C ILE A 74 -16.37 8.67 -6.00
N SER A 75 -17.41 8.03 -6.51
CA SER A 75 -17.77 8.11 -7.93
C SER A 75 -18.06 9.55 -8.37
N GLN A 76 -18.79 10.30 -7.53
CA GLN A 76 -19.04 11.71 -7.75
C GLN A 76 -17.74 12.54 -7.73
N LEU A 77 -16.84 12.31 -6.78
CA LEU A 77 -15.53 12.99 -6.76
C LEU A 77 -14.76 12.78 -8.06
N LEU A 78 -14.70 11.54 -8.56
CA LEU A 78 -13.99 11.21 -9.80
C LEU A 78 -14.63 11.89 -11.02
N LYS A 79 -15.96 11.94 -11.09
CA LYS A 79 -16.71 12.63 -12.14
C LYS A 79 -16.56 14.15 -12.08
N ASP A 80 -16.65 14.74 -10.90
CA ASP A 80 -16.67 16.20 -10.75
C ASP A 80 -15.26 16.82 -10.83
N SER A 81 -14.25 16.15 -10.26
CA SER A 81 -12.91 16.73 -10.07
C SER A 81 -11.80 16.09 -10.91
N PHE A 82 -12.03 14.88 -11.44
CA PHE A 82 -11.00 14.12 -12.17
C PHE A 82 -11.51 13.55 -13.51
N HIS A 83 -12.60 14.09 -14.05
CA HIS A 83 -13.08 13.72 -15.37
C HIS A 83 -12.08 14.13 -16.47
N GLY A 84 -11.80 13.20 -17.38
CA GLY A 84 -10.82 13.39 -18.47
C GLY A 84 -9.35 13.36 -18.03
N HIS A 85 -9.05 13.10 -16.75
CA HIS A 85 -7.68 12.86 -16.31
C HIS A 85 -7.24 11.43 -16.65
N GLU A 86 -6.41 11.27 -17.69
CA GLU A 86 -5.83 9.98 -18.12
C GLU A 86 -4.90 9.31 -17.08
N ASN A 87 -4.71 9.94 -15.92
CA ASN A 87 -3.81 9.49 -14.86
C ASN A 87 -4.54 8.89 -13.65
N ILE A 88 -5.85 9.07 -13.53
CA ILE A 88 -6.64 8.59 -12.39
C ILE A 88 -7.61 7.51 -12.89
N PHE A 89 -7.40 6.29 -12.43
CA PHE A 89 -8.19 5.13 -12.83
C PHE A 89 -9.19 4.73 -11.75
N ALA A 90 -10.36 4.26 -12.17
CA ALA A 90 -11.34 3.65 -11.26
C ALA A 90 -10.97 2.20 -10.97
N GLY A 91 -10.96 1.82 -9.69
CA GLY A 91 -10.77 0.46 -9.23
C GLY A 91 -12.08 -0.15 -8.75
N ILE A 92 -12.49 -1.28 -9.32
CA ILE A 92 -13.66 -2.03 -8.88
C ILE A 92 -13.18 -3.25 -8.10
N LEU A 93 -13.45 -3.25 -6.80
CA LEU A 93 -13.06 -4.29 -5.86
C LEU A 93 -14.06 -5.46 -5.92
N LEU A 94 -13.63 -6.60 -6.44
CA LEU A 94 -14.44 -7.79 -6.68
C LEU A 94 -14.35 -8.75 -5.48
N ASN A 95 -15.28 -8.63 -4.54
CA ASN A 95 -15.37 -9.48 -3.35
C ASN A 95 -16.47 -10.56 -3.50
N GLU A 96 -16.55 -11.47 -2.51
CA GLU A 96 -17.54 -12.56 -2.48
C GLU A 96 -19.01 -12.11 -2.44
N GLY A 97 -19.26 -10.86 -2.03
CA GLY A 97 -20.62 -10.31 -1.87
C GLY A 97 -21.18 -9.60 -3.10
N MET A 98 -20.38 -9.42 -4.16
CA MET A 98 -20.83 -8.77 -5.39
C MET A 98 -21.51 -9.76 -6.33
N ASP A 99 -22.49 -9.27 -7.08
CA ASP A 99 -23.01 -9.96 -8.27
C ASP A 99 -22.47 -9.35 -9.57
N GLU A 100 -22.67 -10.06 -10.68
CA GLU A 100 -22.17 -9.62 -11.98
C GLU A 100 -22.90 -8.38 -12.52
N GLU A 101 -24.14 -8.13 -12.09
CA GLU A 101 -24.93 -6.99 -12.55
C GLU A 101 -24.35 -5.71 -11.95
N ASP A 102 -24.11 -5.68 -10.64
CA ASP A 102 -23.44 -4.59 -9.93
C ASP A 102 -22.05 -4.28 -10.52
N ILE A 103 -21.27 -5.31 -10.86
CA ILE A 103 -19.94 -5.14 -11.46
C ILE A 103 -20.05 -4.49 -12.85
N ILE A 104 -21.03 -4.90 -13.67
CA ILE A 104 -21.25 -4.33 -15.00
C ILE A 104 -21.73 -2.88 -14.89
N GLU A 105 -22.62 -2.57 -13.94
CA GLU A 105 -23.06 -1.20 -13.69
C GLU A 105 -21.88 -0.28 -13.31
N LEU A 106 -20.99 -0.74 -12.42
CA LEU A 106 -19.78 0.02 -12.08
C LEU A 106 -18.82 0.19 -13.27
N LEU A 107 -18.69 -0.83 -14.12
CA LEU A 107 -17.90 -0.73 -15.36
C LEU A 107 -18.47 0.32 -16.31
N ASP A 108 -19.79 0.35 -16.48
CA ASP A 108 -20.48 1.33 -17.32
C ASP A 108 -20.35 2.74 -16.72
N GLU A 109 -20.53 2.87 -15.40
CA GLU A 109 -20.43 4.14 -14.68
C GLU A 109 -19.04 4.79 -14.81
N HIS A 110 -17.99 3.96 -14.83
CA HIS A 110 -16.59 4.39 -14.80
C HIS A 110 -15.82 4.15 -16.10
N ALA A 111 -16.50 3.95 -17.23
CA ALA A 111 -15.86 3.70 -18.52
C ALA A 111 -14.83 4.79 -18.92
N GLU A 112 -15.07 6.05 -18.53
CA GLU A 112 -14.17 7.19 -18.80
C GLU A 112 -12.93 7.22 -17.88
N HIS A 113 -12.92 6.44 -16.80
CA HIS A 113 -11.81 6.34 -15.84
C HIS A 113 -11.03 5.02 -16.00
N GLN A 114 -11.06 4.40 -17.18
CA GLN A 114 -10.32 3.18 -17.53
C GLN A 114 -10.35 2.12 -16.40
N PRO A 115 -11.52 1.49 -16.17
CA PRO A 115 -11.74 0.72 -14.96
C PRO A 115 -10.77 -0.46 -14.84
N CYS A 116 -10.24 -0.65 -13.65
CA CYS A 116 -9.39 -1.77 -13.24
C CYS A 116 -10.19 -2.70 -12.32
N PHE A 117 -9.94 -4.00 -12.38
CA PHE A 117 -10.49 -4.95 -11.43
C PHE A 117 -9.49 -5.27 -10.32
N ILE A 118 -9.93 -5.19 -9.07
CA ILE A 118 -9.18 -5.65 -7.90
C ILE A 118 -9.86 -6.92 -7.40
N HIS A 119 -9.32 -8.08 -7.78
CA HIS A 119 -9.87 -9.38 -7.45
C HIS A 119 -9.56 -9.73 -5.98
N SER A 120 -10.62 -9.87 -5.19
CA SER A 120 -10.58 -10.09 -3.73
C SER A 120 -11.62 -11.13 -3.29
N GLY A 121 -11.72 -12.23 -4.05
CA GLY A 121 -12.54 -13.40 -3.67
C GLY A 121 -13.86 -13.59 -4.40
N PHE A 122 -14.19 -12.78 -5.42
CA PHE A 122 -15.37 -13.01 -6.26
C PHE A 122 -15.47 -14.46 -6.75
N SER A 123 -16.67 -15.04 -6.78
CA SER A 123 -16.87 -16.49 -6.90
C SER A 123 -16.98 -17.03 -8.32
N GLU A 124 -17.39 -16.22 -9.29
CA GLU A 124 -17.74 -16.67 -10.66
C GLU A 124 -16.79 -16.11 -11.76
N PRO A 125 -15.45 -16.31 -11.67
CA PRO A 125 -14.47 -15.65 -12.54
C PRO A 125 -14.69 -15.89 -14.03
N ARG A 126 -15.13 -17.10 -14.40
CA ARG A 126 -15.30 -17.47 -15.80
C ARG A 126 -16.42 -16.66 -16.44
N SER A 127 -17.60 -16.67 -15.82
CA SER A 127 -18.78 -15.97 -16.35
C SER A 127 -18.51 -14.46 -16.43
N LEU A 128 -17.92 -13.88 -15.39
CA LEU A 128 -17.52 -12.48 -15.40
C LEU A 128 -16.51 -12.16 -16.51
N SER A 129 -15.48 -13.01 -16.71
CA SER A 129 -14.49 -12.81 -17.78
C SER A 129 -15.14 -12.79 -19.18
N GLU A 130 -16.11 -13.66 -19.43
CA GLU A 130 -16.81 -13.75 -20.72
C GLU A 130 -17.65 -12.48 -21.00
N LYS A 131 -18.20 -11.84 -19.96
CA LYS A 131 -19.01 -10.62 -20.04
C LYS A 131 -18.20 -9.32 -20.10
N THR A 132 -16.96 -9.33 -19.60
CA THR A 132 -16.16 -8.11 -19.39
C THR A 132 -14.90 -8.02 -20.27
N ASN A 133 -14.63 -9.05 -21.07
CA ASN A 133 -13.47 -9.14 -21.95
C ASN A 133 -13.25 -7.86 -22.80
N GLY A 134 -12.07 -7.26 -22.68
CA GLY A 134 -11.68 -6.06 -23.41
C GLY A 134 -12.25 -4.74 -22.89
N ARG A 135 -12.97 -4.76 -21.75
CA ARG A 135 -13.52 -3.56 -21.10
C ARG A 135 -12.68 -3.09 -19.90
N VAL A 136 -11.77 -3.93 -19.43
CA VAL A 136 -10.97 -3.72 -18.22
C VAL A 136 -9.55 -3.31 -18.61
N PHE A 137 -9.01 -2.29 -17.93
CA PHE A 137 -7.67 -1.80 -18.21
C PHE A 137 -6.57 -2.65 -17.57
N LYS A 138 -6.82 -3.15 -16.35
CA LYS A 138 -5.90 -4.02 -15.60
C LYS A 138 -6.65 -4.99 -14.69
N HIS A 139 -6.09 -6.18 -14.53
CA HIS A 139 -6.48 -7.13 -13.49
C HIS A 139 -5.46 -7.14 -12.35
N ILE A 140 -5.88 -6.76 -11.15
CA ILE A 140 -5.07 -6.75 -9.94
C ILE A 140 -5.57 -7.87 -9.03
N PHE A 141 -4.75 -8.88 -8.79
CA PHE A 141 -5.09 -10.04 -7.97
C PHE A 141 -4.51 -9.89 -6.57
N LEU A 142 -5.37 -9.90 -5.55
CA LEU A 142 -4.92 -10.12 -4.18
C LEU A 142 -4.63 -11.62 -4.02
N GLU A 143 -3.35 -11.97 -3.83
CA GLU A 143 -2.87 -13.36 -3.93
C GLU A 143 -3.64 -14.31 -3.00
N LEU A 144 -3.96 -13.85 -1.79
CA LEU A 144 -4.66 -14.61 -0.76
C LEU A 144 -6.01 -15.17 -1.25
N TYR A 145 -6.69 -14.45 -2.14
CA TYR A 145 -8.04 -14.79 -2.59
C TYR A 145 -8.06 -15.37 -4.01
N CYS A 146 -6.98 -15.26 -4.77
CA CYS A 146 -7.01 -15.47 -6.22
C CYS A 146 -5.97 -16.49 -6.67
N GLY A 147 -6.25 -17.79 -6.50
CA GLY A 147 -5.38 -18.88 -6.95
C GLY A 147 -5.23 -18.98 -8.48
N LYS A 148 -4.26 -19.78 -8.97
CA LYS A 148 -3.94 -19.89 -10.41
C LYS A 148 -5.14 -20.30 -11.29
N LEU A 149 -6.03 -21.16 -10.78
CA LEU A 149 -7.27 -21.55 -11.49
C LEU A 149 -8.27 -20.42 -11.66
N TYR A 150 -8.30 -19.47 -10.73
CA TYR A 150 -9.11 -18.26 -10.83
C TYR A 150 -8.52 -17.31 -11.88
N ARG A 151 -7.22 -17.02 -11.75
CA ARG A 151 -6.50 -16.04 -12.60
C ARG A 151 -6.49 -16.42 -14.07
N LYS A 152 -6.52 -17.72 -14.42
CA LYS A 152 -6.47 -18.19 -15.82
C LYS A 152 -7.60 -17.63 -16.70
N HIS A 153 -8.69 -17.14 -16.12
CA HIS A 153 -9.83 -16.58 -16.86
C HIS A 153 -9.58 -15.14 -17.34
N PHE A 154 -8.59 -14.45 -16.81
CA PHE A 154 -8.33 -13.02 -17.05
C PHE A 154 -6.91 -12.84 -17.62
N ASN A 155 -6.79 -12.78 -18.95
CA ASN A 155 -5.50 -12.66 -19.65
C ASN A 155 -5.53 -11.63 -20.80
N ASP A 156 -6.56 -10.79 -20.86
CA ASP A 156 -6.83 -9.84 -21.94
C ASP A 156 -6.14 -8.48 -21.74
N CYS A 157 -5.61 -8.20 -20.55
CA CYS A 157 -4.84 -7.01 -20.23
C CYS A 157 -3.77 -7.28 -19.16
N ASP A 158 -3.02 -6.25 -18.77
CA ASP A 158 -1.96 -6.34 -17.75
C ASP A 158 -2.47 -6.96 -16.45
N ARG A 159 -1.68 -7.89 -15.90
CA ARG A 159 -1.99 -8.63 -14.68
C ARG A 159 -1.01 -8.29 -13.58
N ILE A 160 -1.52 -7.80 -12.45
CA ILE A 160 -0.74 -7.39 -11.30
C ILE A 160 -1.02 -8.34 -10.14
N LEU A 161 0.01 -8.79 -9.43
CA LEU A 161 -0.15 -9.61 -8.22
C LEU A 161 0.22 -8.82 -6.97
N ILE A 162 -0.71 -8.74 -6.02
CA ILE A 162 -0.49 -8.13 -4.71
C ILE A 162 -0.32 -9.23 -3.68
N ARG A 163 0.82 -9.23 -2.98
CA ARG A 163 1.13 -10.17 -1.89
C ARG A 163 1.39 -9.38 -0.61
N ASP A 164 0.75 -9.76 0.48
CA ASP A 164 1.05 -9.17 1.78
C ASP A 164 2.34 -9.78 2.36
N GLY A 165 3.43 -9.02 2.31
CA GLY A 165 4.69 -9.39 2.96
C GLY A 165 4.72 -9.10 4.46
N PHE A 166 3.77 -8.32 4.98
CA PHE A 166 3.78 -7.88 6.37
C PHE A 166 3.01 -8.82 7.29
N LYS A 167 3.73 -9.59 8.10
CA LYS A 167 3.13 -10.49 9.08
C LYS A 167 2.72 -9.72 10.35
N LYS A 168 1.49 -9.23 10.38
CA LYS A 168 0.95 -8.45 11.52
C LYS A 168 0.96 -9.25 12.83
N ARG A 169 1.47 -8.64 13.89
CA ARG A 169 1.53 -9.19 15.26
C ARG A 169 1.28 -8.09 16.28
N LYS A 170 1.19 -8.46 17.56
CA LYS A 170 1.32 -7.45 18.62
C LYS A 170 2.74 -6.87 18.56
N ASN A 171 2.88 -5.58 18.79
CA ASN A 171 4.18 -4.89 18.68
C ASN A 171 5.31 -5.56 19.49
N ALA A 172 4.99 -6.13 20.66
CA ALA A 172 5.96 -6.82 21.52
C ALA A 172 6.50 -8.14 20.94
N ASP A 173 5.76 -8.75 20.01
CA ASP A 173 5.98 -10.12 19.52
C ASP A 173 6.71 -10.16 18.17
N TYR A 174 7.04 -8.99 17.60
CA TYR A 174 7.82 -8.95 16.37
C TYR A 174 9.24 -9.48 16.59
N PRO A 175 9.74 -10.38 15.72
CA PRO A 175 11.15 -10.73 15.71
C PRO A 175 11.99 -9.51 15.28
N PRO A 176 13.28 -9.42 15.62
CA PRO A 176 14.11 -8.29 15.22
C PRO A 176 14.19 -8.10 13.70
N ILE A 177 14.16 -9.21 12.96
CA ILE A 177 14.23 -9.26 11.51
C ILE A 177 13.42 -10.47 11.00
N GLU A 178 12.74 -10.31 9.88
CA GLU A 178 12.20 -11.42 9.10
C GLU A 178 12.15 -11.09 7.60
N GLU A 179 11.96 -12.12 6.78
CA GLU A 179 11.72 -11.94 5.35
C GLU A 179 10.35 -11.27 5.12
N PHE A 180 10.34 -10.28 4.24
CA PHE A 180 9.15 -9.53 3.84
C PHE A 180 8.59 -10.08 2.53
N SER A 181 9.36 -10.04 1.45
CA SER A 181 8.91 -10.49 0.13
C SER A 181 10.07 -10.67 -0.84
N ASP A 182 9.89 -11.55 -1.82
CA ASP A 182 10.72 -11.68 -3.02
C ASP A 182 9.97 -11.25 -4.29
N LEU A 183 8.70 -10.80 -4.15
CA LEU A 183 7.79 -10.64 -5.29
C LEU A 183 8.25 -9.54 -6.26
N HIS A 184 8.97 -8.52 -5.79
CA HIS A 184 9.57 -7.50 -6.66
C HIS A 184 10.59 -8.07 -7.65
N ILE A 185 11.08 -9.29 -7.41
CA ILE A 185 11.99 -10.03 -8.29
C ILE A 185 11.21 -11.07 -9.09
N THR A 186 10.31 -11.80 -8.44
CA THR A 186 9.73 -13.04 -8.98
C THR A 186 8.38 -12.86 -9.70
N PHE A 187 7.78 -11.66 -9.72
CA PHE A 187 6.46 -11.46 -10.31
C PHE A 187 6.36 -11.89 -11.79
N GLY A 188 7.44 -11.74 -12.57
CA GLY A 188 7.50 -12.21 -13.95
C GLY A 188 7.44 -13.73 -14.07
N GLU A 189 8.03 -14.46 -13.12
CA GLU A 189 7.95 -15.93 -13.04
C GLU A 189 6.56 -16.42 -12.61
N GLU A 190 5.82 -15.59 -11.86
CA GLU A 190 4.39 -15.79 -11.60
C GLU A 190 3.50 -15.46 -12.81
N GLY A 191 4.09 -15.02 -13.93
CA GLY A 191 3.40 -14.63 -15.14
C GLY A 191 2.71 -13.28 -15.02
N MET A 192 3.19 -12.38 -14.16
CA MET A 192 2.54 -11.09 -13.93
C MET A 192 3.29 -9.97 -14.66
N ASP A 193 2.56 -8.92 -15.02
CA ASP A 193 3.06 -7.68 -15.61
C ASP A 193 3.35 -6.62 -14.54
N GLY A 194 3.19 -6.98 -13.26
CA GLY A 194 3.67 -6.22 -12.14
C GLY A 194 3.25 -6.78 -10.80
N PHE A 195 3.63 -6.06 -9.75
CA PHE A 195 3.45 -6.52 -8.39
C PHE A 195 3.04 -5.42 -7.43
N GLY A 196 2.63 -5.79 -6.23
CA GLY A 196 2.42 -4.86 -5.14
C GLY A 196 2.34 -5.57 -3.80
N ASP A 197 2.19 -4.77 -2.75
CA ASP A 197 2.06 -5.19 -1.37
C ASP A 197 1.26 -4.14 -0.58
N PHE A 198 1.04 -4.42 0.70
CA PHE A 198 0.40 -3.52 1.66
C PHE A 198 1.43 -2.77 2.53
N LEU A 199 2.63 -2.58 1.97
CA LEU A 199 3.79 -1.95 2.61
C LEU A 199 4.06 -2.57 4.01
N ILE A 200 4.50 -1.75 4.95
CA ILE A 200 4.73 -2.12 6.36
C ILE A 200 3.45 -2.13 7.22
N VAL A 201 2.27 -2.09 6.59
CA VAL A 201 0.97 -1.96 7.27
C VAL A 201 0.23 -3.28 7.34
N GLY A 202 0.30 -4.05 6.25
CA GLY A 202 -0.48 -5.26 6.05
C GLY A 202 -1.90 -5.01 5.56
N ASP A 203 -2.52 -6.07 5.05
CA ASP A 203 -3.88 -6.11 4.50
C ASP A 203 -4.94 -5.88 5.59
N ASP A 204 -4.69 -6.36 6.81
CA ASP A 204 -5.61 -6.32 7.95
C ASP A 204 -6.10 -4.89 8.30
N TYR A 205 -7.38 -4.65 8.03
CA TYR A 205 -8.05 -3.42 8.43
C TYR A 205 -8.52 -3.45 9.89
N THR A 206 -8.14 -2.42 10.66
CA THR A 206 -8.73 -2.13 11.97
C THR A 206 -9.07 -0.64 12.06
N GLU A 207 -10.27 -0.30 12.54
CA GLU A 207 -10.73 1.10 12.68
C GLU A 207 -9.97 1.87 13.77
N GLY A 208 -9.57 1.17 14.83
CA GLY A 208 -8.81 1.70 15.94
C GLY A 208 -7.43 1.07 16.10
N GLY A 209 -6.61 1.70 16.93
CA GLY A 209 -5.44 1.09 17.55
C GLY A 209 -5.77 0.75 18.98
N GLY A 210 -5.62 -0.52 19.37
CA GLY A 210 -5.65 -0.90 20.77
C GLY A 210 -4.53 -0.21 21.57
N PRO A 211 -4.57 -0.25 22.91
CA PRO A 211 -3.50 0.30 23.74
C PRO A 211 -2.14 -0.28 23.33
N ALA A 212 -1.20 0.60 22.97
CA ALA A 212 0.14 0.21 22.53
C ALA A 212 1.05 -0.04 23.75
N TYR A 213 1.13 -1.30 24.17
CA TYR A 213 2.05 -1.74 25.23
C TYR A 213 3.52 -1.58 24.81
N ALA A 214 3.81 -1.78 23.52
CA ALA A 214 5.12 -1.54 22.92
C ALA A 214 4.98 -0.64 21.68
N VAL A 215 6.04 0.11 21.35
CA VAL A 215 6.17 0.83 20.07
C VAL A 215 7.11 0.02 19.18
N ALA A 216 6.72 -0.17 17.91
CA ALA A 216 7.57 -0.78 16.90
C ALA A 216 7.78 0.20 15.74
N ILE A 217 9.02 0.30 15.25
CA ILE A 217 9.35 0.96 13.99
C ILE A 217 9.75 -0.13 13.00
N HIS A 218 9.19 -0.08 11.79
CA HIS A 218 9.44 -1.07 10.76
C HIS A 218 10.24 -0.44 9.61
N LEU A 219 11.31 -1.10 9.15
CA LEU A 219 12.08 -0.66 7.99
C LEU A 219 12.41 -1.83 7.09
N THR A 220 12.03 -1.73 5.82
CA THR A 220 12.34 -2.73 4.79
C THR A 220 13.66 -2.43 4.10
N PHE A 221 14.44 -3.46 3.81
CA PHE A 221 15.70 -3.35 3.10
C PHE A 221 15.89 -4.52 2.14
N LEU A 222 16.80 -4.38 1.17
CA LEU A 222 17.12 -5.43 0.21
C LEU A 222 18.43 -6.11 0.59
N GLU A 223 18.39 -7.42 0.81
CA GLU A 223 19.58 -8.19 1.20
C GLU A 223 20.38 -8.57 -0.06
N SER A 224 21.41 -7.77 -0.38
CA SER A 224 22.27 -7.99 -1.54
C SER A 224 22.94 -9.37 -1.58
N LYS A 225 23.19 -10.00 -0.42
CA LYS A 225 23.77 -11.36 -0.34
C LYS A 225 22.74 -12.47 -0.56
N LYS A 226 21.46 -12.13 -0.63
CA LYS A 226 20.33 -13.04 -0.88
C LYS A 226 19.52 -12.56 -2.08
N GLU A 227 20.22 -12.26 -3.18
CA GLU A 227 19.60 -11.89 -4.45
C GLU A 227 18.64 -10.68 -4.36
N ASN A 228 18.88 -9.76 -3.41
CA ASN A 228 18.03 -8.61 -3.13
C ASN A 228 16.61 -8.97 -2.66
N VAL A 229 16.40 -10.16 -2.08
CA VAL A 229 15.15 -10.47 -1.35
C VAL A 229 14.93 -9.40 -0.30
N MET A 230 13.68 -8.96 -0.15
CA MET A 230 13.33 -7.91 0.79
C MET A 230 13.13 -8.50 2.18
N TYR A 231 13.81 -7.90 3.15
CA TYR A 231 13.68 -8.18 4.57
C TYR A 231 13.11 -6.95 5.28
N ILE A 232 12.64 -7.16 6.50
CA ILE A 232 12.09 -6.11 7.35
C ILE A 232 12.71 -6.19 8.74
N TYR A 233 13.22 -5.06 9.22
CA TYR A 233 13.58 -4.88 10.63
C TYR A 233 12.35 -4.45 11.43
N HIS A 234 12.24 -4.96 12.66
CA HIS A 234 11.27 -4.50 13.64
C HIS A 234 11.99 -3.99 14.89
N PHE A 235 12.08 -2.67 15.01
CA PHE A 235 12.68 -2.00 16.17
C PHE A 235 11.62 -1.85 17.26
N VAL A 236 11.58 -2.79 18.19
CA VAL A 236 10.58 -2.82 19.27
C VAL A 236 11.12 -2.15 20.54
N SER A 237 10.32 -1.32 21.20
CA SER A 237 10.64 -0.72 22.49
C SER A 237 10.99 -1.77 23.54
N THR A 238 11.90 -1.42 24.46
CA THR A 238 12.33 -2.33 25.54
C THR A 238 11.27 -2.40 26.63
N THR A 239 10.64 -1.27 26.98
CA THR A 239 9.52 -1.24 27.93
C THR A 239 8.23 -1.70 27.25
N ARG A 240 7.52 -2.64 27.89
CA ARG A 240 6.34 -3.34 27.31
C ARG A 240 5.19 -3.58 28.30
N ASP A 241 5.33 -3.17 29.56
CA ASP A 241 4.45 -3.62 30.64
C ASP A 241 3.14 -2.83 30.76
N THR A 242 3.18 -1.53 30.42
CA THR A 242 2.03 -0.62 30.48
C THR A 242 1.80 0.03 29.12
N PRO A 243 0.62 0.61 28.82
CA PRO A 243 0.42 1.42 27.63
C PRO A 243 0.84 2.89 27.79
N THR A 244 1.34 3.28 28.97
CA THR A 244 1.76 4.66 29.25
C THR A 244 3.07 5.02 28.55
N ASP A 245 3.36 6.32 28.44
CA ASP A 245 4.60 6.86 27.87
C ASP A 245 4.97 6.33 26.45
N PRO A 246 4.12 6.59 25.44
CA PRO A 246 4.45 6.24 24.05
C PRO A 246 5.69 6.98 23.53
N ALA A 247 5.99 8.17 24.06
CA ALA A 247 7.14 8.98 23.64
C ALA A 247 8.48 8.34 24.07
N GLY A 248 8.59 7.92 25.33
CA GLY A 248 9.79 7.22 25.82
C GLY A 248 10.01 5.89 25.10
N LYS A 249 8.94 5.11 24.87
CA LYS A 249 9.02 3.86 24.09
C LYS A 249 9.44 4.09 22.64
N PHE A 250 8.93 5.13 22.01
CA PHE A 250 9.39 5.52 20.68
C PHE A 250 10.90 5.85 20.70
N GLY A 251 11.37 6.63 21.68
CA GLY A 251 12.80 6.93 21.84
C GLY A 251 13.66 5.66 21.96
N GLN A 252 13.22 4.66 22.72
CA GLN A 252 13.90 3.37 22.82
C GLN A 252 13.95 2.60 21.49
N ALA A 253 12.84 2.58 20.73
CA ALA A 253 12.81 1.93 19.43
C ALA A 253 13.67 2.67 18.41
N LEU A 254 13.64 4.01 18.43
CA LEU A 254 14.42 4.87 17.55
C LEU A 254 15.91 4.76 17.83
N GLU A 255 16.34 4.67 19.09
CA GLU A 255 17.74 4.43 19.44
C GLU A 255 18.26 3.14 18.78
N LYS A 256 17.49 2.04 18.88
CA LYS A 256 17.84 0.76 18.24
C LYS A 256 17.95 0.90 16.73
N LEU A 257 17.01 1.62 16.12
CA LEU A 257 17.03 1.92 14.69
C LEU A 257 18.33 2.64 14.31
N ILE A 258 18.66 3.74 14.99
CA ILE A 258 19.85 4.57 14.68
C ILE A 258 21.14 3.77 14.85
N ILE A 259 21.25 2.94 15.90
CA ILE A 259 22.41 2.05 16.09
C ILE A 259 22.55 1.09 14.89
N THR A 260 21.48 0.38 14.52
CA THR A 260 21.52 -0.62 13.43
C THR A 260 21.81 -0.02 12.06
N ILE A 261 21.29 1.17 11.75
CA ILE A 261 21.55 1.81 10.45
C ILE A 261 22.93 2.46 10.35
N ASN A 262 23.63 2.66 11.46
CA ASN A 262 24.98 3.24 11.49
C ASN A 262 26.10 2.19 11.45
N GLU A 263 25.77 0.90 11.44
CA GLU A 263 26.76 -0.16 11.24
C GLU A 263 27.38 -0.05 9.83
N ASP A 264 28.70 -0.25 9.71
CA ASP A 264 29.47 -0.01 8.46
C ASP A 264 28.94 -0.71 7.21
N ASN A 265 28.18 -1.81 7.39
CA ASN A 265 27.59 -2.60 6.32
C ASN A 265 26.07 -2.74 6.47
N SER A 266 25.40 -1.73 7.02
CA SER A 266 23.95 -1.74 7.11
C SER A 266 23.32 -1.84 5.72
N PRO A 267 22.41 -2.80 5.47
CA PRO A 267 21.76 -2.95 4.17
C PRO A 267 20.63 -1.94 3.96
N VAL A 268 20.34 -1.09 4.97
CA VAL A 268 19.25 -0.11 4.93
C VAL A 268 19.66 1.09 4.07
N LEU A 269 18.87 1.38 3.03
CA LEU A 269 19.07 2.55 2.19
C LEU A 269 18.85 3.85 2.97
N GLU A 270 19.77 4.80 2.82
CA GLU A 270 19.65 6.15 3.41
C GLU A 270 18.62 7.00 2.64
N THR A 271 17.34 6.70 2.88
CA THR A 271 16.18 7.40 2.30
C THR A 271 15.86 8.72 3.00
N SER A 272 14.98 9.54 2.42
CA SER A 272 14.48 10.77 3.05
C SER A 272 13.80 10.50 4.40
N ALA A 273 13.19 9.33 4.58
CA ALA A 273 12.58 8.91 5.84
C ALA A 273 13.62 8.62 6.92
N ILE A 274 14.78 8.04 6.56
CA ILE A 274 15.88 7.81 7.50
C ILE A 274 16.47 9.14 7.96
N LEU A 275 16.66 10.10 7.05
CA LEU A 275 17.11 11.45 7.42
C LEU A 275 16.17 12.10 8.46
N GLU A 276 14.85 11.91 8.31
CA GLU A 276 13.87 12.40 9.28
C GLU A 276 13.94 11.66 10.62
N PHE A 277 14.10 10.33 10.62
CA PHE A 277 14.34 9.55 11.84
C PHE A 277 15.60 10.01 12.59
N ARG A 278 16.70 10.28 11.88
CA ARG A 278 17.92 10.86 12.47
C ARG A 278 17.66 12.22 13.11
N ALA A 279 16.91 13.09 12.43
CA ALA A 279 16.56 14.41 12.97
C ALA A 279 15.66 14.33 14.21
N LEU A 280 14.71 13.38 14.25
CA LEU A 280 13.87 13.12 15.41
C LEU A 280 14.70 12.61 16.60
N HIS A 281 15.66 11.73 16.33
CA HIS A 281 16.58 11.18 17.33
C HIS A 281 17.44 12.27 17.95
N ALA A 282 18.11 13.08 17.12
CA ALA A 282 18.97 14.18 17.56
C ALA A 282 18.22 15.23 18.40
N LYS A 283 16.92 15.43 18.13
CA LYS A 283 16.06 16.37 18.87
C LYS A 283 15.39 15.75 20.10
N GLY A 284 15.44 14.44 20.27
CA GLY A 284 14.64 13.72 21.28
C GLY A 284 13.13 13.94 21.13
N HIS A 285 12.65 14.09 19.89
CA HIS A 285 11.26 14.48 19.63
C HIS A 285 10.38 13.30 19.20
N PHE A 286 9.21 13.14 19.84
CA PHE A 286 8.20 12.18 19.43
C PHE A 286 7.14 12.83 18.52
N PRO A 287 7.06 12.45 17.23
CA PRO A 287 6.17 13.08 16.27
C PRO A 287 4.75 12.48 16.23
N GLY A 288 4.44 11.54 17.14
CA GLY A 288 3.22 10.73 17.12
C GLY A 288 3.35 9.46 16.25
N LEU A 289 2.65 8.39 16.64
CA LEU A 289 2.74 7.07 15.99
C LEU A 289 2.31 7.08 14.51
N GLY A 290 1.36 7.94 14.15
CA GLY A 290 0.93 8.10 12.76
C GLY A 290 2.06 8.59 11.86
N THR A 291 2.84 9.56 12.35
CA THR A 291 4.03 10.06 11.64
C THR A 291 5.11 8.98 11.53
N VAL A 292 5.32 8.18 12.58
CA VAL A 292 6.26 7.04 12.54
C VAL A 292 5.87 6.05 11.44
N LYS A 293 4.58 5.66 11.39
CA LYS A 293 4.06 4.76 10.35
C LYS A 293 4.24 5.36 8.94
N LYS A 294 3.95 6.66 8.79
CA LYS A 294 4.15 7.41 7.55
C LYS A 294 5.61 7.32 7.07
N LEU A 295 6.57 7.54 7.96
CA LEU A 295 8.00 7.47 7.63
C LEU A 295 8.42 6.07 7.22
N SER A 296 7.95 5.03 7.91
CA SER A 296 8.20 3.63 7.52
C SER A 296 7.64 3.29 6.13
N MET A 297 6.44 3.77 5.77
CA MET A 297 5.89 3.60 4.41
C MET A 297 6.68 4.38 3.36
N ARG A 298 7.09 5.62 3.68
CA ARG A 298 7.90 6.46 2.81
C ARG A 298 9.25 5.80 2.51
N HIS A 299 9.91 5.26 3.54
CA HIS A 299 11.13 4.46 3.39
C HIS A 299 10.92 3.27 2.45
N HIS A 300 9.85 2.51 2.64
CA HIS A 300 9.54 1.34 1.81
C HIS A 300 9.41 1.69 0.32
N VAL A 301 8.63 2.73 0.00
CA VAL A 301 8.46 3.23 -1.37
C VAL A 301 9.80 3.70 -1.96
N GLU A 302 10.60 4.46 -1.20
CA GLU A 302 11.88 4.96 -1.67
C GLU A 302 12.92 3.84 -1.88
N THR A 303 12.90 2.81 -1.05
CA THR A 303 13.75 1.61 -1.21
C THR A 303 13.43 0.89 -2.52
N LEU A 304 12.15 0.64 -2.82
CA LEU A 304 11.76 0.03 -4.10
C LEU A 304 12.04 0.96 -5.28
N ALA A 305 11.77 2.26 -5.16
CA ALA A 305 12.05 3.22 -6.23
C ALA A 305 13.54 3.28 -6.55
N ASN A 306 14.42 3.18 -5.55
CA ASN A 306 15.85 3.10 -5.76
C ASN A 306 16.26 1.82 -6.49
N TYR A 307 15.68 0.67 -6.10
CA TYR A 307 15.96 -0.63 -6.74
C TYR A 307 15.60 -0.65 -8.23
N PHE A 308 14.49 -0.03 -8.64
CA PHE A 308 14.05 0.01 -10.04
C PHE A 308 14.60 1.19 -10.86
N ARG A 309 15.43 2.05 -10.27
CA ARG A 309 16.07 3.16 -10.99
C ARG A 309 17.31 2.73 -11.78
N SER A 310 17.86 1.54 -11.50
CA SER A 310 19.08 1.00 -12.11
C SER A 310 18.82 0.23 -13.39
#